data_AF-A0A1I2K7P7-F1
#
_entry.id   AF-A0A1I2K7P7-F1
#
_cell.length_a   1.000
_cell.length_b   1.000
_cell.length_c   1.000
_cell.angle_alpha   90.00
_cell.angle_beta   90.00
_cell.angle_gamma   90.00
#
_symmetry.space_group_name_H-M   'P 1'
#
loop_
_entity.id
_entity.type
_entity.pdbx_description
1 polymer ?
#
loop_
_entity_poly.entity_id
_entity_poly.type
_entity_poly.pdbx_seq_one_letter_code
_entity_poly.pdbx_strand_id
1 'polypeptide(L)'
;MVISTLVTLLNGTLVYHFVEGWRWLDSFYFSVITLTTVGYGDFSPQTDFGKLFTTLYILTGIGIILGFVNAIYDNRLKHGRKIRALKKQKEEARKGDKRK
;
A
#
# COMPACT_ATOMS: atom_id res chain seq x y z
N MET A 1 0.54 5.96 1.50
CA MET A 1 0.77 4.54 1.19
C MET A 1 1.97 4.01 1.96
N VAL A 2 3.23 4.32 1.59
CA VAL A 2 4.41 3.77 2.29
C VAL A 2 4.38 4.02 3.80
N ILE A 3 4.11 5.27 4.22
CA ILE A 3 3.98 5.62 5.63
C ILE A 3 2.84 4.84 6.30
N SER A 4 1.68 4.75 5.64
CA SER A 4 0.52 3.98 6.12
C SER A 4 0.86 2.50 6.32
N THR A 5 1.58 1.89 5.38
CA THR A 5 2.05 0.50 5.46
C THR A 5 2.99 0.29 6.64
N LEU A 6 3.95 1.21 6.85
CA LEU A 6 4.87 1.12 7.99
C LEU A 6 4.14 1.24 9.33
N VAL A 7 3.17 2.15 9.43
CA VAL A 7 2.35 2.30 10.64
C VAL A 7 1.53 1.04 10.92
N THR A 8 0.89 0.47 9.89
CA THR A 8 0.13 -0.78 10.03
C THR A 8 1.02 -1.94 10.46
N LEU A 9 2.23 -2.09 9.88
CA LEU A 9 3.17 -3.14 10.28
C LEU A 9 3.65 -3.00 11.72
N LEU A 10 3.99 -1.78 12.15
CA LEU A 10 4.40 -1.52 13.54
C LEU A 10 3.25 -1.79 14.52
N ASN A 11 2.04 -1.35 14.19
CA ASN A 11 0.86 -1.59 14.99
C ASN A 11 0.55 -3.09 15.12
N GLY A 12 0.56 -3.83 13.99
CA GLY A 12 0.38 -5.28 13.99
C GLY A 12 1.44 -5.99 14.84
N THR A 13 2.71 -5.65 14.64
CA THR A 13 3.84 -6.25 15.37
C THR A 13 3.71 -6.04 16.89
N LEU A 14 3.34 -4.83 17.31
CA LEU A 14 3.12 -4.53 18.73
C LEU A 14 1.96 -5.34 19.30
N VAL A 15 0.81 -5.35 18.61
CA VAL A 15 -0.38 -6.07 19.07
C VAL A 15 -0.08 -7.57 19.19
N TYR A 16 0.53 -8.20 18.19
CA TYR A 16 0.85 -9.62 18.27
C TYR A 16 1.89 -9.94 19.34
N HIS A 17 2.88 -9.06 19.56
CA HIS A 17 3.85 -9.25 20.64
C HIS A 17 3.18 -9.25 22.03
N PHE A 18 2.29 -8.28 22.28
CA PHE A 18 1.63 -8.16 23.59
C PHE A 18 0.48 -9.15 23.81
N VAL A 19 -0.26 -9.48 22.76
CA VAL A 19 -1.46 -10.33 22.85
C VAL A 19 -1.09 -11.82 22.80
N GLU A 20 -0.23 -12.21 21.87
CA GLU A 20 0.14 -13.61 21.66
C GLU A 20 1.45 -13.98 22.38
N GLY A 21 2.18 -13.00 22.94
CA GLY A 21 3.45 -13.23 23.64
C GLY A 21 4.58 -13.68 22.71
N TRP A 22 4.42 -13.55 21.39
CA TRP A 22 5.41 -13.95 20.40
C TRP A 22 6.65 -13.06 20.46
N ARG A 23 7.80 -13.55 19.99
CA ARG A 23 9.00 -12.69 19.93
C ARG A 23 8.77 -11.55 18.92
N TRP A 24 9.51 -10.46 19.08
CA TRP A 24 9.43 -9.30 18.18
C TRP A 24 9.58 -9.68 16.70
N LEU A 25 10.51 -10.57 16.39
CA LEU A 25 10.77 -11.01 15.03
C LEU A 25 9.62 -11.86 14.47
N ASP A 26 9.07 -12.77 15.28
CA ASP A 26 7.95 -13.64 14.89
C ASP A 26 6.68 -12.81 14.67
N SER A 27 6.44 -11.82 15.52
CA SER A 27 5.31 -10.87 15.41
C SER A 27 5.42 -10.00 14.17
N PHE A 28 6.64 -9.52 13.85
CA PHE A 28 6.90 -8.76 12.63
C PHE A 28 6.74 -9.62 11.39
N TYR A 29 7.32 -10.83 11.41
CA TYR A 29 7.19 -11.81 10.34
C TYR A 29 5.72 -12.12 10.06
N PHE A 30 4.92 -12.45 11.08
CA PHE A 30 3.49 -12.70 10.93
C PHE A 30 2.76 -11.48 10.34
N SER A 31 3.02 -10.29 10.87
CA SER A 31 2.42 -9.03 10.36
C SER A 31 2.72 -8.79 8.89
N VAL A 32 3.93 -9.12 8.44
CA VAL A 32 4.37 -9.00 7.04
C VAL A 32 3.67 -10.04 6.18
N ILE A 33 3.73 -11.33 6.50
CA ILE A 33 3.15 -12.39 5.67
C ILE A 33 1.63 -12.30 5.57
N THR A 34 0.96 -11.78 6.61
CA THR A 34 -0.47 -11.50 6.58
C THR A 34 -0.77 -10.29 5.69
N LEU A 35 0.00 -9.22 5.79
CA LEU A 35 -0.21 -8.00 5.00
C LEU A 35 0.10 -8.20 3.51
N THR A 36 1.10 -9.02 3.20
CA THR A 36 1.45 -9.40 1.82
C THR A 36 0.59 -10.54 1.29
N THR A 37 -0.37 -11.03 2.07
CA THR A 37 -1.26 -12.15 1.73
C THR A 37 -0.55 -13.46 1.38
N VAL A 38 0.68 -13.64 1.84
CA VAL A 38 1.45 -14.88 1.64
C VAL A 38 0.91 -16.00 2.53
N GLY A 39 0.73 -15.71 3.83
CA GLY A 39 0.04 -16.58 4.78
C GLY A 39 0.52 -18.04 4.82
N TYR A 40 1.78 -18.29 5.20
CA TYR A 40 2.32 -19.66 5.30
C TYR A 40 1.58 -20.57 6.29
N GLY A 41 0.89 -20.00 7.28
CA GLY A 41 0.12 -20.75 8.28
C GLY A 41 0.95 -21.42 9.37
N ASP A 42 2.24 -21.09 9.44
CA ASP A 42 3.19 -21.50 10.47
C ASP A 42 2.94 -20.80 11.82
N PHE A 43 2.53 -19.54 11.77
CA PHE A 43 2.05 -18.78 12.93
C PHE A 43 0.57 -18.45 12.76
N SER A 44 -0.21 -18.59 13.85
CA SER A 44 -1.62 -18.20 13.88
C SER A 44 -2.03 -17.75 15.28
N PRO A 45 -2.80 -16.65 15.40
CA PRO A 45 -3.22 -16.14 16.70
C PRO A 45 -4.08 -17.17 17.42
N GLN A 46 -3.71 -17.49 18.66
CA GLN A 46 -4.43 -18.45 19.50
C GLN A 46 -5.50 -17.77 20.33
N THR A 47 -5.26 -16.50 20.71
CA THR A 47 -6.21 -15.74 21.51
C THR A 47 -7.41 -15.26 20.69
N ASP A 48 -8.58 -15.18 21.32
CA ASP A 48 -9.80 -14.70 20.65
C ASP A 48 -9.65 -13.24 20.20
N PHE A 49 -8.96 -12.43 21.00
CA PHE A 49 -8.65 -11.05 20.65
C PHE A 49 -7.69 -10.96 19.45
N GLY A 50 -6.63 -11.79 19.42
CA GLY A 50 -5.68 -11.86 18.32
C GLY A 50 -6.37 -12.24 17.00
N LYS A 51 -7.28 -13.22 17.02
CA LYS A 51 -8.07 -13.63 15.85
C LYS A 51 -8.97 -12.49 15.33
N LEU A 52 -9.66 -11.80 16.23
CA LEU A 52 -10.50 -10.65 15.87
C LEU A 52 -9.64 -9.52 15.27
N PHE A 53 -8.51 -9.21 15.89
CA PHE A 53 -7.57 -8.21 15.39
C PHE A 53 -7.04 -8.59 14.00
N THR A 54 -6.61 -9.84 13.80
CA THR A 54 -6.13 -10.31 12.49
C THR A 54 -7.18 -10.16 11.39
N THR A 55 -8.45 -10.38 11.71
CA THR A 55 -9.54 -10.18 10.74
C THR A 55 -9.65 -8.71 10.32
N LEU A 56 -9.62 -7.78 11.27
CA LEU A 56 -9.63 -6.33 10.99
C LEU A 56 -8.33 -5.87 10.28
N TYR A 57 -7.22 -6.49 10.63
CA TYR A 57 -5.91 -6.21 10.05
C TYR A 57 -5.87 -6.57 8.55
N ILE A 58 -6.44 -7.73 8.18
CA ILE A 58 -6.56 -8.14 6.78
C ILE A 58 -7.45 -7.16 5.99
N LEU A 59 -8.59 -6.72 6.55
CA LEU A 59 -9.44 -5.71 5.91
C LEU A 59 -8.68 -4.40 5.65
N THR A 60 -7.88 -3.97 6.61
CA THR A 60 -7.01 -2.80 6.46
C THR A 60 -5.96 -3.01 5.35
N GLY A 61 -5.38 -4.20 5.28
CA GLY A 61 -4.44 -4.59 4.23
C GLY A 61 -5.03 -4.48 2.82
N ILE A 62 -6.28 -4.93 2.63
CA ILE A 62 -6.99 -4.79 1.35
C ILE A 62 -7.13 -3.31 0.96
N GLY A 63 -7.46 -2.43 1.92
CA GLY A 63 -7.52 -0.99 1.68
C GLY A 63 -6.20 -0.39 1.20
N ILE A 64 -5.07 -0.86 1.73
CA ILE A 64 -3.73 -0.43 1.31
C ILE A 64 -3.45 -0.87 -0.13
N ILE A 65 -3.80 -2.12 -0.50
CA ILE A 65 -3.64 -2.64 -1.86
C ILE A 65 -4.47 -1.82 -2.86
N LEU A 66 -5.72 -1.52 -2.54
CA LEU A 66 -6.58 -0.68 -3.38
C LEU A 66 -6.01 0.74 -3.54
N GLY A 67 -5.51 1.33 -2.45
CA GLY A 67 -4.82 2.62 -2.50
C GLY A 67 -3.58 2.60 -3.41
N PHE A 68 -2.83 1.50 -3.42
CA PHE A 68 -1.69 1.33 -4.32
C PHE A 68 -2.11 1.25 -5.79
N VAL A 69 -3.14 0.47 -6.10
CA VAL A 69 -3.68 0.35 -7.46
C VAL A 69 -4.16 1.72 -7.97
N ASN A 70 -4.90 2.47 -7.14
CA ASN A 70 -5.35 3.82 -7.47
C ASN A 70 -4.18 4.78 -7.71
N ALA A 71 -3.13 4.74 -6.88
CA ALA A 71 -1.94 5.55 -7.08
C ALA A 71 -1.25 5.26 -8.41
N ILE A 72 -1.15 3.98 -8.82
CA ILE A 72 -0.62 3.59 -10.14
C ILE A 72 -1.51 4.14 -11.25
N TYR A 73 -2.82 3.95 -11.14
CA TYR A 73 -3.79 4.39 -12.14
C TYR A 73 -3.73 5.91 -12.35
N ASP A 74 -3.75 6.68 -11.27
CA ASP A 74 -3.65 8.13 -11.30
C ASP A 74 -2.32 8.61 -11.89
N ASN A 75 -1.23 7.94 -11.57
CA ASN A 75 0.09 8.29 -12.10
C ASN A 75 0.16 8.03 -13.62
N ARG A 76 -0.40 6.91 -14.09
CA ARG A 76 -0.52 6.59 -15.52
C ARG A 76 -1.38 7.65 -16.25
N LEU A 77 -2.53 8.01 -15.69
CA LEU A 77 -3.42 9.03 -16.29
C LEU A 77 -2.80 10.43 -16.29
N LYS A 78 -2.13 10.84 -15.20
CA LYS A 78 -1.44 12.14 -15.13
C LYS A 78 -0.30 12.22 -16.15
N HIS A 79 0.48 11.15 -16.32
CA HIS A 79 1.51 11.10 -17.35
C HIS A 79 0.94 11.21 -18.77
N GLY A 80 -0.15 10.48 -19.08
CA GLY A 80 -0.82 10.58 -20.37
C GLY A 80 -1.33 11.99 -20.68
N ARG A 81 -1.93 12.67 -19.68
CA ARG A 81 -2.39 14.07 -19.81
C ARG A 81 -1.23 15.04 -20.01
N LYS A 82 -0.14 14.91 -19.26
CA LYS A 82 1.03 15.80 -19.35
C LYS A 82 1.69 15.71 -20.73
N ILE A 83 1.86 14.52 -21.30
CA ILE A 83 2.41 14.35 -22.66
C ILE A 83 1.51 14.99 -23.71
N ARG A 84 0.18 14.86 -23.60
CA ARG A 84 -0.77 15.50 -24.53
C ARG A 84 -0.74 17.03 -24.43
N ALA A 85 -0.64 17.58 -23.22
CA ALA A 85 -0.50 19.02 -23.00
C ALA A 85 0.81 19.58 -23.59
N LEU A 86 1.93 18.87 -23.38
CA LEU A 86 3.22 19.23 -23.96
C LEU A 86 3.22 19.18 -25.49
N LYS A 87 2.54 18.20 -26.09
CA LYS A 87 2.37 18.14 -27.56
C LYS A 87 1.59 19.35 -28.10
N LYS A 88 0.47 19.73 -27.46
CA LYS A 88 -0.30 20.93 -27.84
C LYS A 88 0.52 22.21 -27.74
N GLN A 89 1.23 22.44 -26.63
CA GLN A 89 2.11 23.61 -26.48
C GLN A 89 3.20 23.67 -27.55
N LYS A 90 3.84 22.52 -27.88
CA LYS A 90 4.85 22.48 -28.95
C LYS A 90 4.26 22.80 -30.32
N GLU A 91 3.05 22.34 -30.61
CA GLU A 91 2.36 22.66 -31.87
C GLU A 91 1.97 24.15 -31.95
N GLU A 92 1.48 24.74 -30.87
CA GLU A 92 1.15 26.17 -30.80
C GLU A 92 2.41 27.05 -30.94
N ALA A 93 3.49 26.71 -30.26
CA ALA A 93 4.78 27.41 -30.38
C ALA A 93 5.34 27.34 -31.82
N ARG A 94 5.26 26.17 -32.47
CA ARG A 94 5.71 26.00 -33.86
C ARG A 94 4.86 26.79 -34.87
N LYS A 95 3.56 26.96 -34.61
CA LYS A 95 2.67 27.77 -35.46
C LYS A 95 2.92 29.27 -35.31
N GLY A 96 3.27 29.73 -34.10
CA GLY A 96 3.59 31.13 -33.84
C GLY A 96 4.90 31.58 -34.49
N ASP A 97 5.90 30.70 -34.56
CA ASP A 97 7.21 30.96 -35.17
C ASP A 97 7.12 31.08 -36.71
N LYS A 98 6.33 30.23 -37.37
CA LYS A 98 6.12 30.27 -38.83
C LYS A 98 5.32 31.48 -39.35
N ARG A 99 4.71 32.25 -38.46
CA ARG A 99 3.81 33.36 -38.81
C ARG A 99 4.49 34.73 -38.65
N LYS A 100 5.69 34.76 -38.07
CA LYS A 100 6.60 35.91 -38.05
C LYS A 100 7.55 35.81 -39.25
#